data_AF-A0A4V2ZWY1-F1
#
_entry.id   AF-A0A4V2ZWY1-F1
#
_cell.length_a   1.000
_cell.length_b   1.000
_cell.length_c   1.000
_cell.angle_alpha   90.00
_cell.angle_beta   90.00
_cell.angle_gamma   90.00
#
_symmetry.space_group_name_H-M   'P 1'
#
loop_
_entity.id
_entity.type
_entity.pdbx_description
1 polymer ?
#
loop_
_entity_poly.entity_id
_entity_poly.type
_entity_poly.pdbx_seq_one_letter_code
_entity_poly.pdbx_strand_id
1 'polypeptide(L)'
;MKPFFHLLIACSLLIAGIARSQVPGTLSGTPADDQRRNVILIIGDGMDEHQITIARNYLKGATGKLTLDKLPLRSVSQVLSIEDQINGNPIYVADSANTATSMATGVVTSRGRLATTAGSDQDIPTIAELAIRAGYRAGMVTSASVTDATTAAFATHISYRMCENPELVERIEYNGIYLGGCPQDARKNGGPGAISEQLADSPLHVILGGGSKHFTVMAEGQDKTVLDLAQDNGFQIVRTPAELATATSGGRLLGLFSDSTMPVRLQGENGRTAEQPEPSLLNRVHEYLGEVALPDIMTCEPNPEFSAMPTLREMTDAALEHLSTDNRRGFFLMVESASIDKQSHERKPCGSIGEVEQLDEALDSALAFARRHRNTLILVTADHSQAAQLIPHVSLFARYPIPIYTPGYLARIATPEGGVMDVNYATSTFMMEEHTGAAVPLFANSAGKGKVPSYVTQPEIFNIMKAYLKL
;
A
#
# COMPACT_ATOMS: atom_id res chain seq x y z
N MET A 1 56.24 68.55 13.33
CA MET A 1 57.62 68.19 12.89
C MET A 1 57.56 67.79 11.42
N LYS A 2 58.21 68.62 10.59
CA LYS A 2 58.62 68.54 9.16
C LYS A 2 58.90 67.12 8.58
N PRO A 3 59.07 66.94 7.24
CA PRO A 3 58.08 66.90 6.15
C PRO A 3 58.46 65.80 5.09
N PHE A 4 57.98 65.91 3.85
CA PHE A 4 58.56 65.47 2.54
C PHE A 4 57.54 64.68 1.69
N PHE A 5 56.94 65.29 0.67
CA PHE A 5 57.41 65.65 -0.70
C PHE A 5 57.17 64.53 -1.72
N HIS A 6 56.42 64.92 -2.74
CA HIS A 6 56.06 64.16 -3.93
C HIS A 6 57.28 63.75 -4.77
N LEU A 7 57.20 62.55 -5.34
CA LEU A 7 57.94 62.20 -6.56
C LEU A 7 56.96 61.57 -7.57
N LEU A 8 56.80 62.25 -8.69
CA LEU A 8 56.18 61.79 -9.93
C LEU A 8 57.16 60.89 -10.68
N ILE A 9 56.76 59.69 -11.10
CA ILE A 9 57.25 59.05 -12.35
C ILE A 9 56.08 58.31 -13.02
N ALA A 10 55.93 58.62 -14.30
CA ALA A 10 54.92 58.14 -15.23
C ALA A 10 55.07 56.65 -15.56
N CYS A 11 53.95 55.98 -15.87
CA CYS A 11 53.99 54.85 -16.80
C CYS A 11 52.72 54.80 -17.66
N SER A 12 52.99 54.60 -18.93
CA SER A 12 52.22 54.71 -20.16
C SER A 12 50.93 53.86 -20.21
N LEU A 13 49.91 54.43 -20.85
CA LEU A 13 48.67 53.77 -21.26
C LEU A 13 48.91 52.52 -22.12
N LEU A 14 48.18 51.46 -21.80
CA LEU A 14 47.78 50.41 -22.74
C LEU A 14 46.24 50.36 -22.75
N ILE A 15 45.67 50.72 -23.88
CA ILE A 15 44.23 50.70 -24.17
C ILE A 15 43.87 49.24 -24.49
N ALA A 16 43.12 48.59 -23.60
CA ALA A 16 42.41 47.35 -23.90
C ALA A 16 40.92 47.68 -24.10
N GLY A 17 40.41 47.34 -25.28
CA GLY A 17 39.02 47.59 -25.69
C GLY A 17 38.03 46.87 -24.77
N ILE A 18 37.06 47.64 -24.27
CA ILE A 18 35.92 47.12 -23.50
C ILE A 18 34.97 46.45 -24.50
N ALA A 19 35.08 45.12 -24.63
CA ALA A 19 34.01 44.32 -25.18
C ALA A 19 32.85 44.33 -24.17
N ARG A 20 31.72 44.95 -24.54
CA ARG A 20 30.47 44.83 -23.80
C ARG A 20 30.03 43.37 -23.81
N SER A 21 30.33 42.65 -22.72
CA SER A 21 29.68 41.37 -22.43
C SER A 21 28.21 41.65 -22.15
N GLN A 22 27.34 41.28 -23.10
CA GLN A 22 25.91 41.18 -22.85
C GLN A 22 25.69 40.15 -21.73
N VAL A 23 25.11 40.60 -20.64
CA VAL A 23 24.60 39.74 -19.57
C VAL A 23 23.55 38.81 -20.19
N PRO A 24 23.72 37.47 -20.14
CA PRO A 24 22.67 36.56 -20.57
C PRO A 24 21.45 36.80 -19.68
N GLY A 25 20.34 37.15 -20.33
CA GLY A 25 19.07 37.44 -19.66
C GLY A 25 18.67 36.29 -18.74
N THR A 26 18.27 36.65 -17.54
CA THR A 26 17.46 35.82 -16.66
C THR A 26 16.26 35.30 -17.43
N LEU A 27 16.27 34.00 -17.77
CA LEU A 27 15.07 33.27 -18.18
C LEU A 27 14.14 33.16 -16.98
N SER A 28 13.43 34.25 -16.69
CA SER A 28 12.20 34.27 -15.91
C SER A 28 11.09 33.65 -16.78
N GLY A 29 11.20 32.35 -17.03
CA GLY A 29 10.03 31.56 -17.37
C GLY A 29 9.37 31.15 -16.06
N THR A 30 8.20 31.71 -15.75
CA THR A 30 7.22 30.95 -14.96
C THR A 30 7.17 29.55 -15.59
N PRO A 31 7.41 28.46 -14.83
CA PRO A 31 7.21 27.12 -15.38
C PRO A 31 5.83 27.10 -15.99
N ALA A 32 5.72 26.73 -17.27
CA ALA A 32 4.43 26.53 -17.90
C ALA A 32 3.58 25.68 -16.94
N ASP A 33 2.41 26.17 -16.55
CA ASP A 33 1.53 25.48 -15.61
C ASP A 33 1.30 24.06 -16.14
N ASP A 34 1.92 23.08 -15.49
CA ASP A 34 1.89 21.69 -15.91
C ASP A 34 0.46 21.18 -15.75
N GLN A 35 -0.37 21.34 -16.79
CA GLN A 35 -1.78 20.98 -16.76
C GLN A 35 -2.03 19.48 -16.52
N ARG A 36 -0.98 18.64 -16.53
CA ARG A 36 -1.09 17.20 -16.25
C ARG A 36 -1.55 16.98 -14.82
N ARG A 37 -2.62 16.19 -14.66
CA ARG A 37 -3.18 15.87 -13.35
C ARG A 37 -2.85 14.44 -13.02
N ASN A 38 -2.25 14.23 -11.85
CA ASN A 38 -1.92 12.90 -11.38
C ASN A 38 -2.59 12.64 -10.04
N VAL A 39 -3.05 11.42 -9.84
CA VAL A 39 -3.48 10.91 -8.54
C VAL A 39 -2.61 9.72 -8.20
N ILE A 40 -2.01 9.76 -7.01
CA ILE A 40 -1.30 8.64 -6.40
C ILE A 40 -2.07 8.28 -5.12
N LEU A 41 -2.67 7.10 -5.10
CA LEU A 41 -3.30 6.52 -3.92
C LEU A 41 -2.34 5.49 -3.34
N ILE A 42 -1.95 5.66 -2.08
CA ILE A 42 -1.11 4.70 -1.34
C ILE A 42 -1.99 4.04 -0.27
N ILE A 43 -2.07 2.73 -0.29
CA ILE A 43 -2.86 1.92 0.65
C ILE A 43 -1.89 1.12 1.52
N GLY A 44 -1.96 1.29 2.83
CA GLY A 44 -1.43 0.31 3.76
C GLY A 44 -2.55 -0.62 4.17
N ASP A 45 -2.57 -1.84 3.66
CA ASP A 45 -3.63 -2.81 3.97
C ASP A 45 -3.64 -3.07 5.50
N GLY A 46 -4.78 -2.91 6.17
CA GLY A 46 -4.88 -3.04 7.63
C GLY A 46 -4.14 -1.97 8.45
N MET A 47 -3.63 -0.89 7.84
CA MET A 47 -2.75 0.12 8.48
C MET A 47 -3.54 1.17 9.31
N ASP A 48 -4.08 0.77 10.44
CA ASP A 48 -4.68 1.70 11.40
C ASP A 48 -3.66 2.48 12.26
N GLU A 49 -4.18 3.29 13.18
CA GLU A 49 -3.37 4.11 14.09
C GLU A 49 -2.45 3.30 15.01
N HIS A 50 -2.84 2.07 15.37
CA HIS A 50 -1.98 1.20 16.17
C HIS A 50 -0.79 0.76 15.33
N GLN A 51 -1.01 0.26 14.11
CA GLN A 51 0.09 -0.14 13.21
C GLN A 51 1.05 1.01 12.94
N ILE A 52 0.53 2.19 12.60
CA ILE A 52 1.34 3.39 12.36
C ILE A 52 2.16 3.75 13.60
N THR A 53 1.55 3.67 14.80
CA THR A 53 2.23 4.05 16.04
C THR A 53 3.28 3.02 16.46
N ILE A 54 2.99 1.73 16.33
CA ILE A 54 3.94 0.64 16.55
C ILE A 54 5.16 0.83 15.65
N ALA A 55 4.94 1.04 14.35
CA ALA A 55 6.02 1.28 13.40
C ALA A 55 6.81 2.56 13.70
N ARG A 56 6.13 3.69 13.98
CA ARG A 56 6.80 4.94 14.34
C ARG A 56 7.69 4.79 15.56
N ASN A 57 7.17 4.18 16.63
CA ASN A 57 7.88 4.00 17.88
C ASN A 57 9.12 3.12 17.68
N TYR A 58 9.02 2.04 16.89
CA TYR A 58 10.16 1.19 16.59
C TYR A 58 11.18 1.88 15.68
N LEU A 59 10.74 2.44 14.55
CA LEU A 59 11.64 2.94 13.49
C LEU A 59 12.27 4.30 13.83
N LYS A 60 11.55 5.16 14.56
CA LYS A 60 11.94 6.55 14.80
C LYS A 60 12.00 6.92 16.30
N GLY A 61 11.65 6.01 17.20
CA GLY A 61 11.49 6.27 18.63
C GLY A 61 10.19 7.01 18.96
N ALA A 62 9.79 7.02 20.23
CA ALA A 62 8.50 7.56 20.68
C ALA A 62 8.27 9.06 20.36
N THR A 63 9.34 9.83 20.16
CA THR A 63 9.27 11.27 19.80
C THR A 63 9.57 11.54 18.32
N GLY A 64 9.90 10.49 17.56
CA GLY A 64 10.21 10.57 16.14
C GLY A 64 8.99 10.79 15.26
N LYS A 65 9.25 11.00 13.96
CA LYS A 65 8.21 11.19 12.94
C LYS A 65 8.56 10.43 11.67
N LEU A 66 7.58 9.70 11.14
CA LEU A 66 7.57 9.16 9.79
C LEU A 66 7.42 10.29 8.76
N THR A 67 7.64 10.01 7.48
CA THR A 67 7.27 10.94 6.41
C THR A 67 5.76 11.15 6.38
N LEU A 68 4.97 10.10 6.63
CA LEU A 68 3.52 10.15 6.77
C LEU A 68 3.05 11.27 7.72
N ASP A 69 3.73 11.42 8.87
CA ASP A 69 3.41 12.42 9.91
C ASP A 69 3.64 13.87 9.50
N LYS A 70 4.38 14.07 8.41
CA LYS A 70 4.72 15.40 7.88
C LYS A 70 3.74 15.86 6.82
N LEU A 71 2.79 15.00 6.41
CA LEU A 71 1.75 15.39 5.47
C LEU A 71 0.87 16.49 6.09
N PRO A 72 0.56 17.55 5.32
CA PRO A 72 -0.08 18.74 5.87
C PRO A 72 -1.58 18.58 6.12
N LEU A 73 -2.18 17.47 5.69
CA LEU A 73 -3.59 17.18 5.89
C LEU A 73 -3.75 15.77 6.44
N ARG A 74 -4.55 15.68 7.51
CA ARG A 74 -5.02 14.44 8.11
C ARG A 74 -6.54 14.49 8.21
N SER A 75 -7.15 13.38 7.87
CA SER A 75 -8.58 13.09 7.82
C SER A 75 -8.80 11.66 8.35
N VAL A 76 -10.04 11.24 8.40
CA VAL A 76 -10.48 9.91 8.80
C VAL A 76 -11.36 9.33 7.69
N SER A 77 -11.16 8.06 7.36
CA SER A 77 -11.95 7.30 6.39
C SER A 77 -12.78 6.23 7.11
N GLN A 78 -14.10 6.33 6.99
CA GLN A 78 -15.04 5.34 7.49
C GLN A 78 -15.06 4.13 6.57
N VAL A 79 -14.82 2.97 7.17
CA VAL A 79 -14.95 1.66 6.54
C VAL A 79 -16.42 1.28 6.47
N LEU A 80 -16.91 0.96 5.27
CA LEU A 80 -18.31 0.58 5.05
C LEU A 80 -18.37 -0.77 4.34
N SER A 81 -19.25 -1.65 4.79
CA SER A 81 -19.55 -2.94 4.18
C SER A 81 -21.03 -3.26 4.36
N ILE A 82 -21.56 -4.11 3.49
CA ILE A 82 -22.95 -4.59 3.54
C ILE A 82 -23.00 -6.11 3.33
N GLU A 83 -24.12 -6.72 3.71
CA GLU A 83 -24.44 -8.10 3.35
C GLU A 83 -24.46 -8.28 1.82
N ASP A 84 -24.11 -9.47 1.34
CA ASP A 84 -24.12 -9.81 -0.09
C ASP A 84 -25.55 -10.05 -0.61
N GLN A 85 -26.36 -8.99 -0.56
CA GLN A 85 -27.76 -8.96 -0.98
C GLN A 85 -28.08 -7.59 -1.57
N ILE A 86 -29.07 -7.55 -2.47
CA ILE A 86 -29.59 -6.27 -2.98
C ILE A 86 -30.19 -5.50 -1.80
N ASN A 87 -29.63 -4.31 -1.51
CA ASN A 87 -29.94 -3.50 -0.33
C ASN A 87 -29.65 -4.22 1.02
N GLY A 88 -28.55 -4.99 1.08
CA GLY A 88 -28.11 -5.69 2.28
C GLY A 88 -27.89 -4.77 3.48
N ASN A 89 -28.01 -5.33 4.70
CA ASN A 89 -27.78 -4.57 5.92
C ASN A 89 -26.29 -4.25 6.11
N PRO A 90 -25.94 -3.21 6.88
CA PRO A 90 -24.56 -2.92 7.22
C PRO A 90 -23.84 -4.08 7.92
N ILE A 91 -22.63 -4.38 7.46
CA ILE A 91 -21.65 -5.22 8.17
C ILE A 91 -20.53 -4.29 8.65
N TYR A 92 -20.22 -4.36 9.94
CA TYR A 92 -19.31 -3.39 10.57
C TYR A 92 -17.83 -3.73 10.46
N VAL A 93 -17.50 -4.95 10.01
CA VAL A 93 -16.12 -5.38 9.75
C VAL A 93 -16.03 -5.87 8.31
N ALA A 94 -15.21 -5.17 7.53
CA ALA A 94 -15.06 -5.38 6.11
C ALA A 94 -13.86 -6.29 5.79
N ASP A 95 -13.72 -6.69 4.53
CA ASP A 95 -12.49 -7.28 3.99
C ASP A 95 -11.85 -6.34 2.96
N SER A 96 -10.63 -6.65 2.51
CA SER A 96 -9.91 -5.83 1.52
C SER A 96 -10.65 -5.69 0.19
N ALA A 97 -11.42 -6.70 -0.24
CA ALA A 97 -12.14 -6.67 -1.51
C ALA A 97 -13.23 -5.59 -1.54
N ASN A 98 -14.13 -5.58 -0.55
CA ASN A 98 -15.24 -4.65 -0.57
C ASN A 98 -14.83 -3.19 -0.29
N THR A 99 -13.76 -3.01 0.49
CA THR A 99 -13.21 -1.70 0.86
C THR A 99 -12.40 -1.10 -0.29
N ALA A 100 -11.54 -1.90 -0.94
CA ALA A 100 -10.87 -1.50 -2.17
C ALA A 100 -11.87 -1.21 -3.29
N THR A 101 -12.93 -2.02 -3.46
CA THR A 101 -14.02 -1.72 -4.40
C THR A 101 -14.69 -0.39 -4.09
N SER A 102 -14.95 -0.08 -2.82
CA SER A 102 -15.55 1.20 -2.42
C SER A 102 -14.66 2.38 -2.79
N MET A 103 -13.35 2.28 -2.57
CA MET A 103 -12.37 3.31 -2.97
C MET A 103 -12.15 3.40 -4.49
N ALA A 104 -12.27 2.28 -5.19
CA ALA A 104 -12.05 2.19 -6.63
C ALA A 104 -13.26 2.66 -7.45
N THR A 105 -14.48 2.51 -6.93
CA THR A 105 -15.73 2.70 -7.71
C THR A 105 -16.68 3.73 -7.12
N GLY A 106 -16.54 4.08 -5.85
CA GLY A 106 -17.49 4.94 -5.14
C GLY A 106 -18.76 4.24 -4.69
N VAL A 107 -18.82 2.90 -4.73
CA VAL A 107 -20.00 2.11 -4.33
C VAL A 107 -19.63 1.15 -3.20
N VAL A 108 -20.42 1.19 -2.12
CA VAL A 108 -20.31 0.21 -1.03
C VAL A 108 -20.83 -1.14 -1.51
N THR A 109 -20.06 -2.20 -1.28
CA THR A 109 -20.40 -3.57 -1.65
C THR A 109 -20.11 -4.54 -0.50
N SER A 110 -20.37 -5.83 -0.72
CA SER A 110 -20.18 -6.88 0.26
C SER A 110 -18.79 -7.52 0.19
N ARG A 111 -18.39 -8.15 1.30
CA ARG A 111 -17.11 -8.86 1.42
C ARG A 111 -16.87 -9.80 0.24
N GLY A 112 -15.65 -9.81 -0.27
CA GLY A 112 -15.24 -10.66 -1.40
C GLY A 112 -15.56 -10.13 -2.80
N ARG A 113 -16.38 -9.08 -2.96
CA ARG A 113 -16.69 -8.49 -4.28
C ARG A 113 -15.57 -7.58 -4.76
N LEU A 114 -15.19 -7.71 -6.03
CA LEU A 114 -14.20 -6.87 -6.72
C LEU A 114 -14.89 -6.09 -7.84
N ALA A 115 -15.06 -4.78 -7.65
CA ALA A 115 -15.73 -3.87 -8.58
C ALA A 115 -17.11 -4.35 -9.09
N THR A 116 -17.85 -5.12 -8.29
CA THR A 116 -19.23 -5.51 -8.56
C THR A 116 -20.16 -5.17 -7.39
N THR A 117 -21.44 -4.97 -7.67
CA THR A 117 -22.47 -4.68 -6.66
C THR A 117 -22.76 -5.91 -5.79
N ALA A 118 -23.06 -5.70 -4.51
CA ALA A 118 -23.55 -6.75 -3.62
C ALA A 118 -24.86 -7.38 -4.14
N GLY A 119 -24.96 -8.71 -4.09
CA GLY A 119 -26.12 -9.48 -4.51
C GLY A 119 -26.32 -9.58 -6.02
N SER A 120 -26.45 -8.45 -6.74
CA SER A 120 -26.72 -8.45 -8.19
C SER A 120 -25.52 -8.70 -9.08
N ASP A 121 -24.30 -8.60 -8.54
CA ASP A 121 -23.05 -8.85 -9.28
C ASP A 121 -22.88 -7.99 -10.54
N GLN A 122 -23.44 -6.78 -10.53
CA GLN A 122 -23.30 -5.83 -11.64
C GLN A 122 -21.93 -5.17 -11.59
N ASP A 123 -21.21 -5.20 -12.71
CA ASP A 123 -19.95 -4.49 -12.90
C ASP A 123 -20.09 -2.98 -12.65
N ILE A 124 -19.17 -2.44 -11.86
CA ILE A 124 -19.13 -1.03 -11.48
C ILE A 124 -17.83 -0.42 -12.01
N PRO A 125 -17.88 0.58 -12.89
CA PRO A 125 -16.68 1.15 -13.46
C PRO A 125 -15.69 1.70 -12.43
N THR A 126 -14.42 1.32 -12.54
CA THR A 126 -13.36 1.76 -11.61
C THR A 126 -12.76 3.11 -12.01
N ILE A 127 -12.09 3.76 -11.05
CA ILE A 127 -11.34 4.99 -11.30
C ILE A 127 -10.23 4.80 -12.33
N ALA A 128 -9.61 3.62 -12.40
CA ALA A 128 -8.58 3.32 -13.38
C ALA A 128 -9.17 3.24 -14.79
N GLU A 129 -10.32 2.57 -14.95
CA GLU A 129 -11.02 2.52 -16.24
C GLU A 129 -11.53 3.88 -16.69
N LEU A 130 -12.08 4.68 -15.76
CA LEU A 130 -12.50 6.06 -16.03
C LEU A 130 -11.31 6.91 -16.47
N ALA A 131 -10.18 6.79 -15.78
CA ALA A 131 -8.94 7.50 -16.12
C ALA A 131 -8.46 7.11 -17.53
N ILE A 132 -8.38 5.81 -17.84
CA ILE A 132 -7.95 5.30 -19.15
C ILE A 132 -8.88 5.78 -20.26
N ARG A 133 -10.21 5.70 -20.08
CA ARG A 133 -11.18 6.23 -21.06
C ARG A 133 -11.03 7.73 -21.33
N ALA A 134 -10.58 8.49 -20.33
CA ALA A 134 -10.28 9.91 -20.47
C ALA A 134 -8.85 10.21 -20.95
N GLY A 135 -8.11 9.18 -21.39
CA GLY A 135 -6.76 9.28 -21.96
C GLY A 135 -5.64 9.40 -20.92
N TYR A 136 -5.92 9.22 -19.64
CA TYR A 136 -4.88 9.10 -18.61
C TYR A 136 -4.24 7.72 -18.69
N ARG A 137 -2.99 7.61 -18.21
CA ARG A 137 -2.40 6.30 -17.93
C ARG A 137 -2.85 5.81 -16.55
N ALA A 138 -2.84 4.49 -16.35
CA ALA A 138 -3.10 3.91 -15.03
C ALA A 138 -2.13 2.78 -14.72
N GLY A 139 -1.74 2.66 -13.45
CA GLY A 139 -0.89 1.57 -12.99
C GLY A 139 -1.18 1.14 -11.55
N MET A 140 -0.76 -0.08 -11.24
CA MET A 140 -0.92 -0.74 -9.94
C MET A 140 0.44 -1.25 -9.46
N VAL A 141 0.74 -1.03 -8.19
CA VAL A 141 1.95 -1.51 -7.52
C VAL A 141 1.53 -2.11 -6.18
N THR A 142 1.99 -3.32 -5.85
CA THR A 142 1.67 -3.96 -4.57
C THR A 142 2.81 -4.86 -4.09
N SER A 143 2.93 -5.05 -2.76
CA SER A 143 3.75 -6.14 -2.20
C SER A 143 3.02 -7.50 -2.13
N ALA A 144 1.72 -7.56 -2.43
CA ALA A 144 0.97 -8.82 -2.54
C ALA A 144 1.07 -9.46 -3.93
N SER A 145 0.35 -10.56 -4.12
CA SER A 145 -0.04 -11.01 -5.45
C SER A 145 -0.80 -9.88 -6.15
N VAL A 146 -0.51 -9.61 -7.42
CA VAL A 146 -1.28 -8.62 -8.19
C VAL A 146 -2.74 -9.04 -8.40
N THR A 147 -3.04 -10.33 -8.19
CA THR A 147 -4.42 -10.87 -8.19
C THR A 147 -5.13 -10.77 -6.84
N ASP A 148 -4.45 -10.33 -5.77
CA ASP A 148 -5.09 -10.11 -4.48
C ASP A 148 -6.02 -8.89 -4.53
N ALA A 149 -6.98 -8.86 -3.61
CA ALA A 149 -8.19 -8.07 -3.74
C ALA A 149 -7.96 -6.57 -3.88
N THR A 150 -7.03 -5.99 -3.12
CA THR A 150 -6.80 -4.54 -3.13
C THR A 150 -6.36 -4.07 -4.51
N THR A 151 -5.46 -4.82 -5.17
CA THR A 151 -5.04 -4.52 -6.55
C THR A 151 -6.14 -4.88 -7.55
N ALA A 152 -6.72 -6.07 -7.43
CA ALA A 152 -7.72 -6.57 -8.36
C ALA A 152 -8.98 -5.70 -8.41
N ALA A 153 -9.43 -5.10 -7.30
CA ALA A 153 -10.61 -4.25 -7.24
C ALA A 153 -10.50 -2.95 -8.06
N PHE A 154 -9.29 -2.50 -8.40
CA PHE A 154 -9.09 -1.33 -9.26
C PHE A 154 -9.06 -1.68 -10.75
N ALA A 155 -8.99 -2.97 -11.11
CA ALA A 155 -8.64 -3.40 -12.46
C ALA A 155 -9.52 -4.52 -13.03
N THR A 156 -10.35 -5.18 -12.21
CA THR A 156 -11.12 -6.36 -12.59
C THR A 156 -12.52 -6.31 -11.99
N HIS A 157 -13.46 -7.03 -12.61
CA HIS A 157 -14.82 -7.24 -12.09
C HIS A 157 -15.01 -8.72 -11.81
N ILE A 158 -15.12 -9.07 -10.52
CA ILE A 158 -15.18 -10.46 -10.05
C ILE A 158 -16.10 -10.54 -8.83
N SER A 159 -16.96 -11.55 -8.86
CA SER A 159 -17.94 -11.83 -7.81
C SER A 159 -17.32 -12.34 -6.51
N TYR A 160 -16.17 -13.01 -6.58
CA TYR A 160 -15.49 -13.57 -5.43
C TYR A 160 -13.96 -13.50 -5.55
N ARG A 161 -13.33 -12.74 -4.65
CA ARG A 161 -11.89 -12.40 -4.66
C ARG A 161 -10.92 -13.58 -4.78
N MET A 162 -11.35 -14.79 -4.43
CA MET A 162 -10.53 -16.01 -4.50
C MET A 162 -10.41 -16.57 -5.93
N CYS A 163 -11.12 -16.02 -6.91
CA CYS A 163 -11.07 -16.41 -8.31
C CYS A 163 -9.85 -15.85 -9.06
N GLU A 164 -8.67 -16.08 -8.50
CA GLU A 164 -7.45 -15.42 -8.93
C GLU A 164 -6.93 -15.89 -10.29
N ASN A 165 -7.22 -17.14 -10.68
CA ASN A 165 -6.76 -17.72 -11.92
C ASN A 165 -7.81 -18.72 -12.51
N PRO A 166 -7.69 -19.12 -13.78
CA PRO A 166 -8.64 -20.00 -14.46
C PRO A 166 -8.95 -21.33 -13.76
N GLU A 167 -7.99 -21.89 -13.02
CA GLU A 167 -8.17 -23.16 -12.31
C GLU A 167 -9.08 -23.00 -11.08
N LEU A 168 -9.23 -21.78 -10.56
CA LEU A 168 -9.99 -21.47 -9.35
C LEU A 168 -11.39 -20.92 -9.62
N VAL A 169 -11.69 -20.45 -10.84
CA VAL A 169 -12.95 -19.77 -11.16
C VAL A 169 -14.16 -20.66 -10.91
N GLU A 170 -14.10 -21.93 -11.30
CA GLU A 170 -15.25 -22.83 -11.20
C GLU A 170 -15.46 -23.36 -9.77
N ARG A 171 -14.36 -23.65 -9.08
CA ARG A 171 -14.38 -24.36 -7.81
C ARG A 171 -13.08 -24.15 -7.05
N ILE A 172 -13.20 -23.56 -5.87
CA ILE A 172 -12.10 -23.34 -4.94
C ILE A 172 -12.19 -24.38 -3.84
N GLU A 173 -11.13 -25.18 -3.70
CA GLU A 173 -10.99 -26.14 -2.61
C GLU A 173 -9.67 -25.92 -1.87
N TYR A 174 -9.73 -25.96 -0.54
CA TYR A 174 -8.55 -25.91 0.32
C TYR A 174 -8.61 -27.02 1.36
N ASN A 175 -7.61 -27.92 1.35
CA ASN A 175 -7.56 -29.09 2.23
C ASN A 175 -8.86 -29.92 2.23
N GLY A 176 -9.49 -30.07 1.06
CA GLY A 176 -10.75 -30.81 0.88
C GLY A 176 -12.00 -30.05 1.31
N ILE A 177 -11.88 -28.78 1.73
CA ILE A 177 -13.02 -27.91 2.06
C ILE A 177 -13.36 -27.08 0.83
N TYR A 178 -14.62 -27.15 0.40
CA TYR A 178 -15.15 -26.29 -0.66
C TYR A 178 -15.37 -24.88 -0.13
N LEU A 179 -14.70 -23.89 -0.74
CA LEU A 179 -14.73 -22.49 -0.35
C LEU A 179 -15.55 -21.60 -1.28
N GLY A 180 -16.22 -22.19 -2.29
CA GLY A 180 -17.00 -21.46 -3.29
C GLY A 180 -16.35 -21.46 -4.67
N GLY A 181 -16.73 -20.49 -5.48
CA GLY A 181 -16.31 -20.31 -6.86
C GLY A 181 -17.10 -19.15 -7.48
N CYS A 182 -16.72 -18.74 -8.67
CA CYS A 182 -17.36 -17.71 -9.46
C CYS A 182 -17.60 -18.20 -10.91
N PRO A 183 -18.33 -19.31 -11.12
CA PRO A 183 -18.53 -19.86 -12.46
C PRO A 183 -19.18 -18.85 -13.42
N GLN A 184 -19.98 -17.89 -12.95
CA GLN A 184 -20.53 -16.84 -13.80
C GLN A 184 -19.47 -15.92 -14.41
N ASP A 185 -18.31 -15.80 -13.76
CA ASP A 185 -17.18 -15.00 -14.25
C ASP A 185 -16.33 -15.78 -15.27
N ALA A 186 -16.51 -17.10 -15.40
CA ALA A 186 -15.77 -17.92 -16.35
C ALA A 186 -16.05 -17.52 -17.81
N ARG A 187 -15.01 -17.50 -18.65
CA ARG A 187 -15.13 -17.11 -20.06
C ARG A 187 -16.06 -18.02 -20.85
N LYS A 188 -16.04 -19.32 -20.57
CA LYS A 188 -16.92 -20.34 -21.18
C LYS A 188 -18.39 -20.12 -20.85
N ASN A 189 -18.68 -19.44 -19.75
CA ASN A 189 -20.03 -19.06 -19.32
C ASN A 189 -20.40 -17.65 -19.79
N GLY A 190 -19.53 -16.99 -20.57
CA GLY A 190 -19.73 -15.64 -21.10
C GLY A 190 -19.27 -14.52 -20.16
N GLY A 191 -18.61 -14.86 -19.05
CA GLY A 191 -18.03 -13.90 -18.12
C GLY A 191 -16.68 -13.32 -18.58
N PRO A 192 -16.14 -12.34 -17.84
CA PRO A 192 -14.90 -11.65 -18.19
C PRO A 192 -13.61 -12.51 -18.04
N GLY A 193 -13.69 -13.64 -17.35
CA GLY A 193 -12.57 -14.51 -16.99
C GLY A 193 -12.04 -14.25 -15.59
N ALA A 194 -11.06 -15.06 -15.17
CA ALA A 194 -10.41 -14.95 -13.86
C ALA A 194 -9.71 -13.60 -13.65
N ILE A 195 -9.32 -13.27 -12.41
CA ILE A 195 -8.58 -12.03 -12.12
C ILE A 195 -7.30 -11.93 -12.97
N SER A 196 -6.48 -12.99 -13.02
CA SER A 196 -5.24 -12.97 -13.80
C SER A 196 -5.47 -12.79 -15.31
N GLU A 197 -6.54 -13.36 -15.85
CA GLU A 197 -6.94 -13.17 -17.25
C GLU A 197 -7.37 -11.74 -17.53
N GLN A 198 -8.21 -11.15 -16.67
CA GLN A 198 -8.63 -9.76 -16.80
C GLN A 198 -7.44 -8.80 -16.67
N LEU A 199 -6.48 -9.06 -15.79
CA LEU A 199 -5.25 -8.26 -15.68
C LEU A 199 -4.38 -8.36 -16.92
N ALA A 200 -4.22 -9.57 -17.49
CA ALA A 200 -3.48 -9.80 -18.72
C ALA A 200 -4.10 -9.08 -19.93
N ASP A 201 -5.44 -9.00 -19.98
CA ASP A 201 -6.20 -8.29 -21.03
C ASP A 201 -6.38 -6.79 -20.78
N SER A 202 -6.18 -6.34 -19.53
CA SER A 202 -6.50 -4.98 -19.10
C SER A 202 -5.78 -3.93 -19.96
N PRO A 203 -6.29 -2.70 -20.09
CA PRO A 203 -5.56 -1.61 -20.75
C PRO A 203 -4.53 -0.91 -19.82
N LEU A 204 -4.17 -1.52 -18.70
CA LEU A 204 -3.22 -0.93 -17.73
C LEU A 204 -1.81 -0.80 -18.34
N HIS A 205 -1.11 0.25 -17.88
CA HIS A 205 0.23 0.56 -18.36
C HIS A 205 1.31 -0.05 -17.46
N VAL A 206 1.04 -0.20 -16.16
CA VAL A 206 2.00 -0.76 -15.20
C VAL A 206 1.25 -1.64 -14.21
N ILE A 207 1.72 -2.87 -14.00
CA ILE A 207 1.24 -3.78 -12.96
C ILE A 207 2.49 -4.39 -12.33
N LEU A 208 2.78 -4.12 -11.06
CA LEU A 208 3.99 -4.61 -10.38
C LEU A 208 3.62 -5.24 -9.03
N GLY A 209 4.08 -6.47 -8.79
CA GLY A 209 3.93 -7.15 -7.51
C GLY A 209 4.37 -8.61 -7.58
N GLY A 210 3.82 -9.45 -6.71
CA GLY A 210 3.99 -10.90 -6.74
C GLY A 210 2.91 -11.61 -7.56
N GLY A 211 2.71 -12.90 -7.29
CA GLY A 211 1.60 -13.68 -7.84
C GLY A 211 1.88 -14.44 -9.13
N SER A 212 3.15 -14.73 -9.44
CA SER A 212 3.55 -15.36 -10.71
C SER A 212 2.77 -16.67 -10.99
N LYS A 213 2.42 -17.44 -9.94
CA LYS A 213 1.71 -18.72 -10.05
C LYS A 213 0.33 -18.60 -10.70
N HIS A 214 -0.31 -17.43 -10.62
CA HIS A 214 -1.63 -17.19 -11.23
C HIS A 214 -1.55 -16.88 -12.73
N PHE A 215 -0.34 -16.64 -13.24
CA PHE A 215 -0.07 -16.33 -14.65
C PHE A 215 0.55 -17.50 -15.40
N THR A 216 1.17 -18.46 -14.72
CA THR A 216 1.78 -19.65 -15.34
C THR A 216 0.78 -20.73 -15.74
N VAL A 217 -0.47 -20.61 -15.29
CA VAL A 217 -1.56 -21.54 -15.66
C VAL A 217 -2.09 -21.24 -17.06
N MET A 218 -2.76 -22.21 -17.67
CA MET A 218 -3.38 -22.05 -18.99
C MET A 218 -4.53 -21.05 -18.93
N ALA A 219 -4.59 -20.13 -19.90
CA ALA A 219 -5.74 -19.26 -20.07
C ALA A 219 -6.95 -20.08 -20.55
N GLU A 220 -8.14 -19.73 -20.10
CA GLU A 220 -9.34 -20.52 -20.37
C GLU A 220 -9.68 -20.51 -21.86
N GLY A 221 -9.79 -21.70 -22.45
CA GLY A 221 -10.10 -21.86 -23.88
C GLY A 221 -8.96 -21.48 -24.83
N GLN A 222 -7.71 -21.35 -24.32
CA GLN A 222 -6.53 -21.00 -25.11
C GLN A 222 -5.45 -22.09 -25.03
N ASP A 223 -4.63 -22.20 -26.06
CA ASP A 223 -3.42 -23.04 -26.08
C ASP A 223 -2.18 -22.30 -25.53
N LYS A 224 -2.39 -21.33 -24.63
CA LYS A 224 -1.35 -20.45 -24.08
C LYS A 224 -1.55 -20.20 -22.59
N THR A 225 -0.49 -19.85 -21.88
CA THR A 225 -0.61 -19.41 -20.47
C THR A 225 -1.20 -18.01 -20.38
N VAL A 226 -1.70 -17.64 -19.20
CA VAL A 226 -2.15 -16.25 -18.94
C VAL A 226 -0.99 -15.26 -19.08
N LEU A 227 0.24 -15.69 -18.78
CA LEU A 227 1.42 -14.86 -18.99
C LEU A 227 1.72 -14.61 -20.47
N ASP A 228 1.61 -15.65 -21.31
CA ASP A 228 1.76 -15.52 -22.77
C ASP A 228 0.68 -14.57 -23.33
N LEU A 229 -0.54 -14.64 -22.80
CA LEU A 229 -1.62 -13.71 -23.14
C LEU A 229 -1.25 -12.26 -22.79
N ALA A 230 -0.67 -12.01 -21.61
CA ALA A 230 -0.20 -10.68 -21.23
C ALA A 230 0.89 -10.16 -22.19
N GLN A 231 1.81 -11.03 -22.61
CA GLN A 231 2.85 -10.69 -23.60
C GLN A 231 2.26 -10.37 -24.96
N ASP A 232 1.30 -11.17 -25.45
CA ASP A 232 0.59 -10.93 -26.70
C ASP A 232 -0.17 -9.59 -26.66
N ASN A 233 -0.67 -9.21 -25.49
CA ASN A 233 -1.30 -7.91 -25.24
C ASN A 233 -0.30 -6.75 -25.06
N GLY A 234 1.00 -7.01 -25.25
CA GLY A 234 2.04 -5.99 -25.33
C GLY A 234 2.68 -5.60 -24.00
N PHE A 235 2.49 -6.38 -22.94
CA PHE A 235 3.26 -6.21 -21.71
C PHE A 235 4.70 -6.69 -21.88
N GLN A 236 5.65 -5.83 -21.52
CA GLN A 236 6.99 -6.27 -21.15
C GLN A 236 6.91 -6.97 -19.79
N ILE A 237 7.44 -8.20 -19.71
CA ILE A 237 7.47 -8.98 -18.46
C ILE A 237 8.81 -8.76 -17.75
N VAL A 238 8.77 -8.48 -16.45
CA VAL A 238 9.95 -8.43 -15.58
C VAL A 238 9.72 -9.26 -14.32
N ARG A 239 10.75 -9.90 -13.81
CA ARG A 239 10.69 -10.83 -12.67
C ARG A 239 11.77 -10.58 -11.61
N THR A 240 12.72 -9.70 -11.89
CA THR A 240 13.82 -9.40 -10.97
C THR A 240 14.03 -7.89 -10.83
N PRO A 241 14.65 -7.42 -9.74
CA PRO A 241 15.03 -6.01 -9.59
C PRO A 241 15.88 -5.49 -10.75
N ALA A 242 16.79 -6.31 -11.29
CA ALA A 242 17.66 -5.94 -12.39
C ALA A 242 16.89 -5.75 -13.72
N GLU A 243 15.92 -6.63 -14.00
CA GLU A 243 15.02 -6.50 -15.15
C GLU A 243 14.11 -5.28 -15.01
N LEU A 244 13.59 -5.01 -13.79
CA LEU A 244 12.77 -3.83 -13.52
C LEU A 244 13.56 -2.54 -13.78
N ALA A 245 14.80 -2.46 -13.29
CA ALA A 245 15.66 -1.29 -13.44
C ALA A 245 16.08 -1.00 -14.90
N THR A 246 15.95 -1.98 -15.79
CA THR A 246 16.33 -1.86 -17.21
C THR A 246 15.13 -1.93 -18.15
N ALA A 247 13.91 -1.95 -17.61
CA ALA A 247 12.68 -2.00 -18.39
C ALA A 247 12.54 -0.76 -19.29
N THR A 248 12.00 -0.93 -20.49
CA THR A 248 11.88 0.18 -21.44
C THR A 248 10.73 1.08 -21.01
N SER A 249 11.05 2.31 -20.59
CA SER A 249 10.08 3.32 -20.17
C SER A 249 9.07 3.64 -21.27
N GLY A 250 7.81 3.90 -20.88
CA GLY A 250 6.75 4.38 -21.78
C GLY A 250 5.92 3.28 -22.47
N GLY A 251 6.36 2.02 -22.41
CA GLY A 251 5.58 0.83 -22.77
C GLY A 251 4.74 0.27 -21.60
N ARG A 252 3.99 -0.80 -21.87
CA ARG A 252 3.22 -1.52 -20.84
C ARG A 252 4.15 -2.49 -20.10
N LEU A 253 4.07 -2.52 -18.77
CA LEU A 253 4.96 -3.31 -17.91
C LEU A 253 4.16 -4.20 -16.95
N LEU A 254 4.49 -5.49 -16.91
CA LEU A 254 4.00 -6.47 -15.93
C LEU A 254 5.18 -7.06 -15.17
N GLY A 255 5.27 -6.76 -13.88
CA GLY A 255 6.28 -7.24 -12.95
C GLY A 255 5.70 -8.28 -12.00
N LEU A 256 6.27 -9.49 -12.01
CA LEU A 256 5.86 -10.61 -11.16
C LEU A 256 7.10 -11.16 -10.44
N PHE A 257 7.36 -10.68 -9.21
CA PHE A 257 8.63 -10.87 -8.50
C PHE A 257 8.67 -12.09 -7.55
N SER A 258 7.51 -12.66 -7.23
CA SER A 258 7.37 -13.85 -6.38
C SER A 258 6.19 -14.70 -6.83
N ASP A 259 6.17 -15.98 -6.46
CA ASP A 259 5.07 -16.88 -6.81
C ASP A 259 3.74 -16.50 -6.15
N SER A 260 3.79 -15.94 -4.94
CA SER A 260 2.63 -15.45 -4.18
C SER A 260 2.92 -14.01 -3.72
N THR A 261 2.45 -13.61 -2.53
CA THR A 261 2.87 -12.39 -1.85
C THR A 261 4.39 -12.30 -1.74
N MET A 262 4.94 -11.10 -1.92
CA MET A 262 6.37 -10.88 -1.78
C MET A 262 6.78 -11.01 -0.31
N PRO A 263 7.95 -11.61 0.00
CA PRO A 263 8.49 -11.64 1.35
C PRO A 263 8.55 -10.27 2.00
N VAL A 264 8.36 -10.19 3.32
CA VAL A 264 8.42 -8.94 4.08
C VAL A 264 9.86 -8.53 4.40
N ARG A 265 10.10 -7.23 4.56
CA ARG A 265 11.46 -6.68 4.83
C ARG A 265 12.07 -7.15 6.15
N LEU A 266 11.28 -7.15 7.22
CA LEU A 266 11.73 -7.47 8.57
C LEU A 266 10.97 -8.68 9.11
N GLN A 267 11.62 -9.41 10.03
CA GLN A 267 11.00 -10.49 10.79
C GLN A 267 11.35 -10.35 12.27
N GLY A 268 10.62 -11.06 13.15
CA GLY A 268 11.05 -11.20 14.53
C GLY A 268 12.31 -12.05 14.58
N GLU A 269 13.18 -11.82 15.57
CA GLU A 269 14.38 -12.61 15.83
C GLU A 269 14.11 -14.11 15.67
N ASN A 270 14.84 -14.78 14.77
CA ASN A 270 14.65 -16.20 14.44
C ASN A 270 13.22 -16.56 13.98
N GLY A 271 12.52 -15.62 13.34
CA GLY A 271 11.15 -15.81 12.85
C GLY A 271 10.08 -15.79 13.95
N ARG A 272 10.39 -15.30 15.16
CA ARG A 272 9.43 -15.24 16.28
C ARG A 272 8.19 -14.42 15.95
N THR A 273 7.08 -14.83 16.55
CA THR A 273 5.74 -14.22 16.45
C THR A 273 5.24 -13.87 17.86
N ALA A 274 4.09 -13.21 18.01
CA ALA A 274 3.50 -13.02 19.33
C ALA A 274 3.16 -14.37 19.97
N GLU A 275 3.37 -14.49 21.29
CA GLU A 275 3.24 -15.73 22.05
C GLU A 275 2.21 -15.58 23.17
N GLN A 276 1.57 -16.66 23.60
CA GLN A 276 0.61 -16.58 24.70
C GLN A 276 1.34 -16.38 26.04
N PRO A 277 0.86 -15.49 26.92
CA PRO A 277 1.25 -15.51 28.32
C PRO A 277 0.91 -16.86 28.97
N GLU A 278 1.78 -17.37 29.84
CA GLU A 278 1.65 -18.67 30.47
C GLU A 278 1.26 -18.55 31.96
N PRO A 279 -0.04 -18.68 32.30
CA PRO A 279 -0.47 -18.69 33.70
C PRO A 279 -0.09 -20.00 34.39
N SER A 280 0.37 -19.90 35.64
CA SER A 280 0.64 -21.06 36.50
C SER A 280 -0.65 -21.82 36.86
N LEU A 281 -0.53 -23.06 37.35
CA LEU A 281 -1.69 -23.88 37.72
C LEU A 281 -2.62 -23.16 38.71
N LEU A 282 -2.05 -22.47 39.71
CA LEU A 282 -2.85 -21.72 40.68
C LEU A 282 -3.61 -20.57 40.03
N ASN A 283 -3.00 -19.88 39.07
CA ASN A 283 -3.66 -18.80 38.34
C ASN A 283 -4.80 -19.31 37.45
N ARG A 284 -4.63 -20.49 36.84
CA ARG A 284 -5.70 -21.15 36.06
C ARG A 284 -6.88 -21.58 36.92
N VAL A 285 -6.66 -21.86 38.22
CA VAL A 285 -7.72 -22.19 39.18
C VAL A 285 -8.41 -20.94 39.71
N HIS A 286 -7.66 -19.86 39.92
CA HIS A 286 -8.21 -18.60 40.42
C HIS A 286 -7.33 -17.41 40.00
N GLU A 287 -7.93 -16.40 39.37
CA GLU A 287 -7.23 -15.25 38.76
C GLU A 287 -6.35 -14.43 39.72
N TYR A 288 -6.62 -14.51 41.03
CA TYR A 288 -5.84 -13.82 42.07
C TYR A 288 -4.65 -14.62 42.63
N LEU A 289 -4.47 -15.88 42.22
CA LEU A 289 -3.45 -16.77 42.77
C LEU A 289 -2.35 -17.06 41.73
N GLY A 290 -1.18 -17.46 42.21
CA GLY A 290 -0.09 -17.91 41.36
C GLY A 290 0.68 -16.77 40.69
N GLU A 291 1.21 -17.09 39.50
CA GLU A 291 2.10 -16.24 38.71
C GLU A 291 1.79 -16.45 37.22
N VAL A 292 2.18 -15.49 36.39
CA VAL A 292 2.05 -15.58 34.92
C VAL A 292 3.41 -15.26 34.31
N ALA A 293 3.94 -16.17 33.50
CA ALA A 293 5.13 -15.91 32.70
C ALA A 293 4.71 -15.18 31.43
N LEU A 294 5.34 -14.03 31.16
CA LEU A 294 5.16 -13.29 29.92
C LEU A 294 6.18 -13.78 28.88
N PRO A 295 5.88 -13.68 27.58
CA PRO A 295 6.85 -13.97 26.52
C PRO A 295 8.17 -13.21 26.70
N ASP A 296 9.25 -13.79 26.20
CA ASP A 296 10.55 -13.13 26.20
C ASP A 296 10.55 -11.94 25.25
N ILE A 297 11.35 -10.93 25.57
CA ILE A 297 11.55 -9.76 24.69
C ILE A 297 12.24 -10.25 23.41
N MET A 298 11.78 -9.77 22.25
CA MET A 298 12.38 -10.01 20.95
C MET A 298 12.91 -8.72 20.31
N THR A 299 13.79 -8.87 19.34
CA THR A 299 14.22 -7.81 18.43
C THR A 299 13.68 -8.09 17.02
N CYS A 300 13.62 -7.07 16.16
CA CYS A 300 13.36 -7.28 14.74
C CYS A 300 14.69 -7.34 13.96
N GLU A 301 14.75 -8.22 12.97
CA GLU A 301 15.92 -8.44 12.12
C GLU A 301 15.53 -8.41 10.63
N PRO A 302 16.47 -8.12 9.72
CA PRO A 302 16.23 -8.24 8.28
C PRO A 302 15.82 -9.67 7.90
N ASN A 303 14.80 -9.81 7.06
CA ASN A 303 14.41 -11.09 6.50
C ASN A 303 15.30 -11.46 5.29
N PRO A 304 16.04 -12.58 5.32
CA PRO A 304 16.88 -13.00 4.20
C PRO A 304 16.10 -13.21 2.89
N GLU A 305 14.84 -13.65 2.96
CA GLU A 305 14.01 -13.91 1.76
C GLU A 305 13.67 -12.62 1.00
N PHE A 306 13.71 -11.47 1.67
CA PHE A 306 13.46 -10.17 1.04
C PHE A 306 14.62 -9.69 0.16
N SER A 307 15.83 -10.21 0.35
CA SER A 307 17.04 -9.69 -0.31
C SER A 307 17.03 -9.76 -1.85
N ALA A 308 16.23 -10.65 -2.43
CA ALA A 308 16.07 -10.80 -3.88
C ALA A 308 14.88 -10.03 -4.46
N MET A 309 14.08 -9.37 -3.61
CA MET A 309 12.86 -8.65 -4.02
C MET A 309 13.17 -7.19 -4.32
N PRO A 310 12.47 -6.56 -5.29
CA PRO A 310 12.46 -5.11 -5.37
C PRO A 310 11.68 -4.55 -4.17
N THR A 311 12.15 -3.44 -3.62
CA THR A 311 11.42 -2.71 -2.59
C THR A 311 10.15 -2.08 -3.16
N LEU A 312 9.16 -1.81 -2.30
CA LEU A 312 7.96 -1.06 -2.71
C LEU A 312 8.31 0.31 -3.31
N ARG A 313 9.38 0.93 -2.80
CA ARG A 313 9.93 2.18 -3.34
C ARG A 313 10.46 2.03 -4.76
N GLU A 314 11.28 1.01 -5.03
CA GLU A 314 11.82 0.77 -6.39
C GLU A 314 10.70 0.50 -7.40
N MET A 315 9.69 -0.29 -7.02
CA MET A 315 8.51 -0.50 -7.86
C MET A 315 7.72 0.80 -8.08
N THR A 316 7.57 1.62 -7.03
CA THR A 316 6.91 2.93 -7.14
C THR A 316 7.68 3.87 -8.07
N ASP A 317 9.01 3.93 -7.95
CA ASP A 317 9.86 4.76 -8.80
C ASP A 317 9.76 4.34 -10.27
N ALA A 318 9.82 3.04 -10.56
CA ALA A 318 9.62 2.50 -11.91
C ALA A 318 8.22 2.82 -12.46
N ALA A 319 7.16 2.65 -11.65
CA ALA A 319 5.81 2.97 -12.06
C ALA A 319 5.65 4.47 -12.38
N LEU A 320 6.20 5.37 -11.55
CA LEU A 320 6.18 6.81 -11.79
C LEU A 320 6.91 7.18 -13.09
N GLU A 321 8.05 6.55 -13.38
CA GLU A 321 8.79 6.74 -14.62
C GLU A 321 7.99 6.29 -15.85
N HIS A 322 7.47 5.05 -15.84
CA HIS A 322 6.70 4.50 -16.95
C HIS A 322 5.39 5.26 -17.21
N LEU A 323 4.68 5.67 -16.15
CA LEU A 323 3.43 6.40 -16.27
C LEU A 323 3.64 7.85 -16.71
N SER A 324 4.80 8.46 -16.43
CA SER A 324 5.06 9.86 -16.77
C SER A 324 5.79 10.08 -18.11
N THR A 325 6.56 9.09 -18.58
CA THR A 325 7.34 9.18 -19.84
C THR A 325 6.43 9.28 -21.05
N ASP A 326 6.63 10.30 -21.89
CA ASP A 326 5.80 10.60 -23.07
C ASP A 326 4.29 10.74 -22.78
N ASN A 327 3.94 11.08 -21.54
CA ASN A 327 2.56 11.26 -21.11
C ASN A 327 2.20 12.75 -20.99
N ARG A 328 1.22 13.18 -21.77
CA ARG A 328 0.72 14.57 -21.79
C ARG A 328 -0.58 14.78 -21.00
N ARG A 329 -1.26 13.71 -20.58
CA ARG A 329 -2.54 13.79 -19.86
C ARG A 329 -2.34 13.73 -18.34
N GLY A 330 -1.44 12.88 -17.89
CA GLY A 330 -1.23 12.52 -16.49
C GLY A 330 -1.64 11.08 -16.21
N PHE A 331 -1.69 10.68 -14.94
CA PHE A 331 -2.00 9.29 -14.59
C PHE A 331 -2.77 9.10 -13.27
N PHE A 332 -3.34 7.91 -13.13
CA PHE A 332 -3.74 7.32 -11.84
C PHE A 332 -2.72 6.24 -11.46
N LEU A 333 -2.28 6.21 -10.21
CA LEU A 333 -1.40 5.17 -9.68
C LEU A 333 -1.93 4.73 -8.31
N MET A 334 -2.14 3.43 -8.14
CA MET A 334 -2.37 2.82 -6.84
C MET A 334 -1.09 2.09 -6.40
N VAL A 335 -0.65 2.32 -5.17
CA VAL A 335 0.48 1.66 -4.52
C VAL A 335 0.01 1.03 -3.23
N GLU A 336 0.32 -0.23 -3.01
CA GLU A 336 -0.12 -1.00 -1.84
C GLU A 336 1.06 -1.58 -1.07
N SER A 337 1.10 -1.36 0.24
CA SER A 337 1.86 -2.18 1.17
C SER A 337 0.89 -3.17 1.81
N ALA A 338 0.85 -4.39 1.27
CA ALA A 338 -0.20 -5.36 1.55
C ALA A 338 0.10 -6.20 2.80
N SER A 339 1.37 -6.41 3.11
CA SER A 339 1.77 -7.32 4.19
C SER A 339 1.73 -6.67 5.57
N ILE A 340 1.33 -5.40 5.71
CA ILE A 340 0.99 -4.83 7.02
C ILE A 340 -0.15 -5.66 7.65
N ASP A 341 -1.22 -5.85 6.88
CA ASP A 341 -2.36 -6.69 7.20
C ASP A 341 -1.97 -8.15 7.43
N LYS A 342 -1.32 -8.77 6.44
CA LYS A 342 -0.98 -10.20 6.47
C LYS A 342 -0.12 -10.56 7.68
N GLN A 343 0.86 -9.70 8.00
CA GLN A 343 1.69 -9.89 9.18
C GLN A 343 0.91 -9.67 10.48
N SER A 344 -0.09 -8.80 10.48
CA SER A 344 -0.95 -8.63 11.63
C SER A 344 -1.89 -9.82 11.85
N HIS A 345 -2.43 -10.43 10.79
CA HIS A 345 -3.18 -11.68 10.88
C HIS A 345 -2.34 -12.79 11.54
N GLU A 346 -1.08 -12.89 11.16
CA GLU A 346 -0.14 -13.89 11.66
C GLU A 346 0.54 -13.48 12.98
N ARG A 347 0.15 -12.35 13.58
CA ARG A 347 0.68 -11.85 14.86
C ARG A 347 2.19 -11.58 14.83
N LYS A 348 2.67 -11.04 13.70
CA LYS A 348 4.09 -10.78 13.39
C LYS A 348 4.38 -9.28 13.33
N PRO A 349 4.47 -8.57 14.46
CA PRO A 349 4.63 -7.12 14.48
C PRO A 349 5.89 -6.63 13.77
N CYS A 350 7.02 -7.35 13.88
CA CYS A 350 8.25 -6.97 13.18
C CYS A 350 8.08 -6.91 11.66
N GLY A 351 7.30 -7.84 11.08
CA GLY A 351 6.97 -7.78 9.65
C GLY A 351 6.09 -6.59 9.32
N SER A 352 5.02 -6.36 10.08
CA SER A 352 4.15 -5.17 9.89
C SER A 352 4.95 -3.86 9.98
N ILE A 353 5.87 -3.75 10.95
CA ILE A 353 6.78 -2.60 11.10
C ILE A 353 7.62 -2.39 9.84
N GLY A 354 8.21 -3.46 9.30
CA GLY A 354 9.00 -3.41 8.08
C GLY A 354 8.18 -2.99 6.85
N GLU A 355 6.91 -3.40 6.78
CA GLU A 355 6.02 -3.04 5.68
C GLU A 355 5.55 -1.58 5.77
N VAL A 356 5.26 -1.06 6.97
CA VAL A 356 5.02 0.39 7.16
C VAL A 356 6.27 1.21 6.78
N GLU A 357 7.47 0.70 7.04
CA GLU A 357 8.71 1.34 6.57
C GLU A 357 8.75 1.41 5.04
N GLN A 358 8.43 0.31 4.34
CA GLN A 358 8.36 0.29 2.88
C GLN A 358 7.33 1.28 2.33
N LEU A 359 6.16 1.40 2.98
CA LEU A 359 5.13 2.37 2.63
C LEU A 359 5.61 3.82 2.78
N ASP A 360 6.29 4.14 3.90
CA ASP A 360 6.82 5.48 4.17
C ASP A 360 7.89 5.88 3.14
N GLU A 361 8.71 4.92 2.69
CA GLU A 361 9.70 5.10 1.63
C GLU A 361 9.08 5.28 0.23
N ALA A 362 8.01 4.55 -0.08
CA ALA A 362 7.25 4.76 -1.32
C ALA A 362 6.55 6.13 -1.34
N LEU A 363 6.06 6.59 -0.18
CA LEU A 363 5.53 7.94 -0.01
C LEU A 363 6.60 9.01 -0.23
N ASP A 364 7.85 8.80 0.21
CA ASP A 364 8.96 9.71 -0.09
C ASP A 364 9.15 9.89 -1.61
N SER A 365 9.09 8.80 -2.37
CA SER A 365 9.15 8.83 -3.84
C SER A 365 7.97 9.57 -4.46
N ALA A 366 6.74 9.29 -4.03
CA ALA A 366 5.55 10.00 -4.50
C ALA A 366 5.64 11.52 -4.21
N LEU A 367 6.09 11.90 -3.01
CA LEU A 367 6.30 13.31 -2.64
C LEU A 367 7.40 13.97 -3.46
N ALA A 368 8.50 13.26 -3.74
CA ALA A 368 9.56 13.75 -4.62
C ALA A 368 9.05 14.00 -6.04
N PHE A 369 8.20 13.11 -6.56
CA PHE A 369 7.50 13.31 -7.82
C PHE A 369 6.59 14.54 -7.80
N ALA A 370 5.72 14.67 -6.79
CA ALA A 370 4.78 15.80 -6.67
C ALA A 370 5.47 17.17 -6.53
N ARG A 371 6.70 17.23 -5.99
CA ARG A 371 7.50 18.48 -5.96
C ARG A 371 7.87 18.96 -7.37
N ARG A 372 8.09 18.03 -8.31
CA ARG A 372 8.42 18.31 -9.72
C ARG A 372 7.17 18.45 -10.59
N HIS A 373 6.09 17.75 -10.23
CA HIS A 373 4.80 17.72 -10.93
C HIS A 373 3.70 18.26 -10.01
N ARG A 374 3.58 19.59 -9.92
CA ARG A 374 2.78 20.28 -8.90
C ARG A 374 1.29 19.93 -8.92
N ASN A 375 0.75 19.50 -10.05
CA ASN A 375 -0.64 19.04 -10.19
C ASN A 375 -0.77 17.52 -9.90
N THR A 376 -0.19 17.08 -8.78
CA THR A 376 -0.26 15.69 -8.30
C THR A 376 -0.91 15.64 -6.92
N LEU A 377 -2.05 14.96 -6.81
CA LEU A 377 -2.69 14.61 -5.55
C LEU A 377 -2.09 13.30 -5.03
N ILE A 378 -1.68 13.30 -3.77
CA ILE A 378 -1.27 12.09 -3.06
C ILE A 378 -2.26 11.89 -1.92
N LEU A 379 -2.85 10.70 -1.86
CA LEU A 379 -3.68 10.22 -0.75
C LEU A 379 -2.99 9.00 -0.15
N VAL A 380 -2.93 8.91 1.18
CA VAL A 380 -2.43 7.73 1.90
C VAL A 380 -3.48 7.29 2.90
N THR A 381 -3.93 6.04 2.86
CA THR A 381 -4.97 5.52 3.75
C THR A 381 -4.75 4.04 4.02
N ALA A 382 -5.60 3.47 4.86
CA ALA A 382 -5.84 2.03 4.88
C ALA A 382 -7.22 1.71 4.30
N ASP A 383 -7.46 0.43 4.07
CA ASP A 383 -8.71 -0.17 3.65
C ASP A 383 -9.56 -0.63 4.86
N HIS A 384 -8.94 -1.08 5.95
CA HIS A 384 -9.60 -1.32 7.24
C HIS A 384 -8.63 -1.26 8.43
N SER A 385 -9.18 -1.33 9.65
CA SER A 385 -8.40 -1.48 10.88
C SER A 385 -8.17 -2.96 11.17
N GLN A 386 -7.21 -3.25 12.05
CA GLN A 386 -6.67 -4.59 12.22
C GLN A 386 -6.39 -4.88 13.71
N ALA A 387 -5.97 -6.11 14.02
CA ALA A 387 -5.95 -6.66 15.38
C ALA A 387 -4.87 -6.13 16.33
N ALA A 388 -3.77 -5.58 15.81
CA ALA A 388 -2.64 -5.20 16.65
C ALA A 388 -3.01 -4.06 17.61
N GLN A 389 -2.79 -4.26 18.90
CA GLN A 389 -3.03 -3.24 19.92
C GLN A 389 -1.74 -2.94 20.67
N LEU A 390 -1.38 -1.65 20.72
CA LEU A 390 -0.32 -1.20 21.59
C LEU A 390 -0.84 -1.12 23.04
N ILE A 391 -0.27 -1.90 23.93
CA ILE A 391 -0.73 -2.02 25.33
C ILE A 391 0.39 -1.63 26.33
N PRO A 392 0.07 -1.42 27.61
CA PRO A 392 1.10 -1.10 28.61
C PRO A 392 2.09 -2.25 28.82
N HIS A 393 3.40 -1.95 28.80
CA HIS A 393 4.45 -2.90 29.17
C HIS A 393 4.37 -3.32 30.65
N VAL A 394 4.08 -2.35 31.52
CA VAL A 394 3.74 -2.60 32.92
C VAL A 394 2.30 -2.17 33.13
N SER A 395 1.45 -3.12 33.52
CA SER A 395 0.06 -2.86 33.84
C SER A 395 -0.05 -1.90 35.02
N LEU A 396 -1.03 -0.99 34.97
CA LEU A 396 -1.40 -0.14 36.12
C LEU A 396 -1.82 -0.97 37.35
N PHE A 397 -2.25 -2.22 37.13
CA PHE A 397 -2.63 -3.14 38.19
C PHE A 397 -1.44 -3.90 38.80
N ALA A 398 -0.23 -3.78 38.27
CA ALA A 398 0.97 -4.45 38.81
C ALA A 398 1.31 -4.01 40.26
N ARG A 399 0.72 -2.91 40.74
CA ARG A 399 0.80 -2.50 42.16
C ARG A 399 0.05 -3.44 43.10
N TYR A 400 -0.98 -4.11 42.61
CA TYR A 400 -1.70 -5.13 43.36
C TYR A 400 -0.99 -6.46 43.13
N PRO A 401 -0.80 -7.31 44.15
CA PRO A 401 -0.15 -8.61 44.01
C PRO A 401 -1.12 -9.63 43.36
N ILE A 402 -1.70 -9.23 42.23
CA ILE A 402 -2.67 -10.00 41.46
C ILE A 402 -2.00 -10.27 40.10
N PRO A 403 -1.79 -11.54 39.72
CA PRO A 403 -1.16 -11.93 38.47
C PRO A 403 -2.11 -11.74 37.27
N ILE A 404 -2.44 -10.49 36.95
CA ILE A 404 -3.28 -10.09 35.81
C ILE A 404 -2.41 -9.94 34.57
N TYR A 405 -2.89 -10.48 33.44
CA TYR A 405 -2.21 -10.45 32.15
C TYR A 405 -3.20 -10.19 31.00
N THR A 406 -2.68 -9.79 29.84
CA THR A 406 -3.50 -9.53 28.65
C THR A 406 -3.99 -10.86 28.05
N PRO A 407 -5.25 -10.95 27.59
CA PRO A 407 -5.71 -12.11 26.82
C PRO A 407 -5.08 -12.13 25.43
N GLY A 408 -5.05 -13.31 24.81
CA GLY A 408 -4.55 -13.50 23.44
C GLY A 408 -3.04 -13.75 23.38
N TYR A 409 -2.39 -13.15 22.38
CA TYR A 409 -0.97 -13.30 22.08
C TYR A 409 -0.26 -11.97 22.24
N LEU A 410 0.89 -12.01 22.89
CA LEU A 410 1.69 -10.85 23.24
C LEU A 410 3.07 -10.93 22.57
N ALA A 411 3.42 -9.86 21.87
CA ALA A 411 4.76 -9.61 21.38
C ALA A 411 5.40 -8.50 22.21
N ARG A 412 6.56 -8.77 22.82
CA ARG A 412 7.32 -7.78 23.60
C ARG A 412 8.57 -7.42 22.83
N ILE A 413 8.66 -6.20 22.34
CA ILE A 413 9.68 -5.80 21.36
C ILE A 413 10.63 -4.80 22.00
N ALA A 414 11.93 -5.08 21.98
CA ALA A 414 12.93 -4.09 22.38
C ALA A 414 12.91 -2.92 21.38
N THR A 415 12.74 -1.69 21.87
CA THR A 415 12.81 -0.50 21.02
C THR A 415 14.24 0.03 20.94
N PRO A 416 14.64 0.69 19.84
CA PRO A 416 16.01 1.21 19.69
C PRO A 416 16.43 2.23 20.75
N GLU A 417 15.48 2.86 21.44
CA GLU A 417 15.73 3.81 22.53
C GLU A 417 15.90 3.16 23.91
N GLY A 418 15.94 1.82 23.97
CA GLY A 418 16.15 1.05 25.19
C GLY A 418 14.89 0.75 26.00
N GLY A 419 13.70 1.01 25.42
CA GLY A 419 12.41 0.65 26.00
C GLY A 419 11.93 -0.72 25.53
N VAL A 420 10.75 -1.11 26.01
CA VAL A 420 10.03 -2.30 25.54
C VAL A 420 8.63 -1.88 25.12
N MET A 421 8.24 -2.31 23.92
CA MET A 421 6.94 -2.06 23.32
C MET A 421 6.14 -3.36 23.28
N ASP A 422 5.01 -3.38 23.97
CA ASP A 422 4.15 -4.56 24.09
C ASP A 422 2.96 -4.43 23.10
N VAL A 423 2.87 -5.39 22.17
CA VAL A 423 1.84 -5.46 21.12
C VAL A 423 0.99 -6.71 21.31
N ASN A 424 -0.31 -6.52 21.49
CA ASN A 424 -1.29 -7.57 21.76
C ASN A 424 -2.13 -7.90 20.53
N TYR A 425 -2.50 -9.17 20.40
CA TYR A 425 -3.35 -9.73 19.35
C TYR A 425 -4.41 -10.65 19.99
N ALA A 426 -5.69 -10.28 19.93
CA ALA A 426 -6.74 -10.96 20.69
C ALA A 426 -8.14 -10.88 20.05
N THR A 427 -8.22 -10.75 18.73
CA THR A 427 -9.49 -10.70 17.99
C THR A 427 -10.05 -12.09 17.69
N SER A 428 -9.20 -13.12 17.69
CA SER A 428 -9.58 -14.48 17.31
C SER A 428 -8.86 -15.55 18.13
N THR A 429 -9.56 -16.66 18.40
CA THR A 429 -8.97 -17.89 18.96
C THR A 429 -8.42 -18.83 17.88
N PHE A 430 -8.60 -18.50 16.60
CA PHE A 430 -8.09 -19.26 15.47
C PHE A 430 -6.61 -18.96 15.21
N MET A 431 -6.01 -19.61 14.22
CA MET A 431 -4.60 -19.41 13.86
C MET A 431 -4.31 -18.01 13.27
N MET A 432 -5.35 -17.32 12.76
CA MET A 432 -5.27 -15.96 12.24
C MET A 432 -6.12 -15.01 13.08
N GLU A 433 -5.64 -13.78 13.25
CA GLU A 433 -6.45 -12.67 13.76
C GLU A 433 -7.50 -12.20 12.74
N GLU A 434 -8.43 -11.35 13.16
CA GLU A 434 -9.52 -10.80 12.34
C GLU A 434 -9.38 -9.28 12.25
N HIS A 435 -9.91 -8.70 11.16
CA HIS A 435 -9.99 -7.26 11.01
C HIS A 435 -10.88 -6.63 12.11
N THR A 436 -10.75 -5.31 12.28
CA THR A 436 -11.67 -4.55 13.15
C THR A 436 -12.35 -3.42 12.39
N GLY A 437 -13.52 -3.00 12.89
CA GLY A 437 -14.41 -2.04 12.22
C GLY A 437 -14.11 -0.57 12.48
N ALA A 438 -12.95 -0.25 13.08
CA ALA A 438 -12.61 1.14 13.35
C ALA A 438 -12.35 1.92 12.05
N ALA A 439 -12.71 3.20 12.06
CA ALA A 439 -12.34 4.10 10.97
C ALA A 439 -10.81 4.24 10.92
N VAL A 440 -10.27 4.41 9.71
CA VAL A 440 -8.83 4.43 9.45
C VAL A 440 -8.35 5.82 9.06
N PRO A 441 -7.07 6.16 9.24
CA PRO A 441 -6.59 7.49 8.89
C PRO A 441 -6.51 7.68 7.38
N LEU A 442 -6.78 8.92 6.94
CA LEU A 442 -6.53 9.39 5.58
C LEU A 442 -5.60 10.60 5.62
N PHE A 443 -4.50 10.55 4.90
CA PHE A 443 -3.55 11.64 4.77
C PHE A 443 -3.54 12.17 3.34
N ALA A 444 -3.22 13.45 3.19
CA ALA A 444 -3.01 14.02 1.88
C ALA A 444 -1.86 15.03 1.85
N ASN A 445 -1.22 15.13 0.67
CA ASN A 445 -0.28 16.22 0.41
C ASN A 445 -1.02 17.57 0.29
N SER A 446 -0.26 18.65 0.03
CA SER A 446 -0.82 20.00 -0.07
C SER A 446 -1.89 20.16 -1.17
N ALA A 447 -1.89 19.33 -2.21
CA ALA A 447 -2.90 19.37 -3.26
C ALA A 447 -4.31 18.98 -2.75
N GLY A 448 -4.38 18.21 -1.67
CA GLY A 448 -5.61 17.82 -0.99
C GLY A 448 -6.25 18.92 -0.14
N LYS A 449 -5.53 20.02 0.15
CA LYS A 449 -6.08 21.14 0.94
C LYS A 449 -7.34 21.72 0.28
N GLY A 450 -8.40 21.84 1.08
CA GLY A 450 -9.72 22.29 0.63
C GLY A 450 -10.47 21.30 -0.27
N LYS A 451 -9.95 20.08 -0.48
CA LYS A 451 -10.58 19.01 -1.28
C LYS A 451 -10.87 17.76 -0.47
N VAL A 452 -10.03 17.46 0.51
CA VAL A 452 -10.21 16.32 1.42
C VAL A 452 -10.90 16.84 2.69
N PRO A 453 -12.15 16.45 2.97
CA PRO A 453 -12.85 16.76 4.22
C PRO A 453 -12.11 16.16 5.44
N SER A 454 -12.46 16.60 6.65
CA SER A 454 -11.88 16.06 7.90
C SER A 454 -12.35 14.63 8.23
N TYR A 455 -13.46 14.20 7.63
CA TYR A 455 -14.02 12.87 7.74
C TYR A 455 -14.65 12.53 6.40
N VAL A 456 -14.38 11.33 5.90
CA VAL A 456 -14.92 10.79 4.66
C VAL A 456 -15.35 9.35 4.87
N THR A 457 -16.21 8.87 4.00
CA THR A 457 -16.43 7.44 3.76
C THR A 457 -15.51 6.96 2.64
N GLN A 458 -15.20 5.66 2.58
CA GLN A 458 -14.40 5.10 1.48
C GLN A 458 -14.91 5.46 0.07
N PRO A 459 -16.24 5.42 -0.21
CA PRO A 459 -16.78 5.93 -1.47
C PRO A 459 -16.44 7.39 -1.81
N GLU A 460 -16.27 8.25 -0.81
CA GLU A 460 -15.92 9.64 -1.05
C GLU A 460 -14.46 9.82 -1.48
N ILE A 461 -13.57 8.86 -1.16
CA ILE A 461 -12.20 8.84 -1.68
C ILE A 461 -12.23 8.72 -3.21
N PHE A 462 -13.07 7.83 -3.77
CA PHE A 462 -13.31 7.76 -5.21
C PHE A 462 -13.73 9.11 -5.79
N ASN A 463 -14.70 9.78 -5.17
CA ASN A 463 -15.19 11.08 -5.63
C ASN A 463 -14.10 12.16 -5.62
N ILE A 464 -13.24 12.17 -4.59
CA ILE A 464 -12.10 13.09 -4.49
C ILE A 464 -11.12 12.86 -5.66
N MET A 465 -10.76 11.59 -5.93
CA MET A 465 -9.85 11.23 -7.02
C MET A 465 -10.46 11.59 -8.39
N LYS A 466 -11.71 11.22 -8.62
CA LYS A 466 -12.46 11.51 -9.84
C LYS A 466 -12.55 13.01 -10.12
N ALA A 467 -12.91 13.80 -9.10
CA ALA A 467 -12.98 15.26 -9.22
C ALA A 467 -11.60 15.88 -9.48
N TYR A 468 -10.54 15.36 -8.85
CA TYR A 468 -9.18 15.86 -9.07
C TYR A 468 -8.73 15.64 -10.52
N LEU A 469 -8.98 14.45 -11.07
CA LEU A 469 -8.66 14.08 -12.46
C LEU A 469 -9.63 14.67 -13.50
N LYS A 470 -10.71 15.33 -13.07
CA LYS A 470 -11.75 15.91 -13.94
C LYS A 470 -12.39 14.84 -14.85
N LEU A 471 -12.80 13.73 -14.26
CA LEU A 471 -13.43 12.57 -14.92
C LEU A 471 -14.95 12.58 -14.80
#